data_AF-A0A424YD19-F1
#
_entry.id   AF-A0A424YD19-F1
#
_cell.length_a   1.000
_cell.length_b   1.000
_cell.length_c   1.000
_cell.angle_alpha   90.00
_cell.angle_beta   90.00
_cell.angle_gamma   90.00
#
_symmetry.space_group_name_H-M   'P 1'
#
loop_
_entity.id
_entity.type
_entity.pdbx_description
1 polymer ?
#
loop_
_entity_poly.entity_id
_entity_poly.type
_entity_poly.pdbx_seq_one_letter_code
_entity_poly.pdbx_strand_id
1 'polypeptide(L)'
;MVKIKGRLFVIEGRRLIPILFLLVLLISLSIYDNFMMEPAEVMEEVRIESQVDFSTSDQGRKEVIPTLKLALEQEDWAEIAREHELELPEYPFNPHGEVGIFVLNGKVKYVQSLPGPENSVEVRVAVDVKDNYYHMGTLEKKDFWEKGQELRWILMDHRGEVFQEMATESGQEKKKKGEEI
;
A
#
# COMPACT_ATOMS: atom_id res chain seq x y z
N MET A 1 25.52 -48.83 -51.33
CA MET A 1 26.22 -47.58 -50.96
C MET A 1 25.37 -46.40 -51.43
N VAL A 2 24.49 -45.89 -50.57
CA VAL A 2 23.52 -44.83 -50.92
C VAL A 2 24.05 -43.51 -50.35
N LYS A 3 24.50 -42.61 -51.22
CA LYS A 3 24.87 -41.23 -50.85
C LYS A 3 23.61 -40.43 -50.56
N ILE A 4 23.31 -40.24 -49.29
CA ILE A 4 22.20 -39.39 -48.85
C ILE A 4 22.57 -37.92 -49.13
N LYS A 5 21.69 -37.23 -49.86
CA LYS A 5 21.81 -35.83 -50.29
C LYS A 5 21.86 -34.86 -49.09
N GLY A 6 23.07 -34.49 -48.67
CA GLY A 6 23.30 -33.51 -47.60
C GLY A 6 22.92 -32.04 -47.89
N ARG A 7 22.20 -31.74 -48.99
CA ARG A 7 21.78 -30.36 -49.35
C ARG A 7 20.31 -30.06 -49.05
N LEU A 8 19.46 -31.06 -48.84
CA LEU A 8 18.04 -30.84 -48.50
C LEU A 8 17.85 -30.53 -47.01
N PHE A 9 18.65 -31.15 -46.13
CA PHE A 9 18.55 -30.96 -44.67
C PHE A 9 18.93 -29.56 -44.18
N VAL A 10 19.84 -28.85 -44.87
CA VAL A 10 20.35 -27.55 -44.43
C VAL A 10 19.33 -26.42 -44.70
N ILE A 11 18.48 -26.58 -45.72
CA ILE A 11 17.49 -25.56 -46.12
C ILE A 11 16.24 -25.64 -45.21
N GLU A 12 15.84 -26.82 -44.77
CA GLU A 12 14.72 -27.01 -43.84
C GLU A 12 15.10 -26.72 -42.38
N GLY A 13 16.33 -27.04 -41.96
CA GLY A 13 16.80 -26.74 -40.60
C GLY A 13 16.71 -25.25 -40.23
N ARG A 14 17.00 -24.33 -41.16
CA ARG A 14 16.85 -22.89 -40.93
C ARG A 14 15.40 -22.44 -40.74
N ARG A 15 14.43 -23.17 -41.31
CA ARG A 15 12.98 -22.91 -41.14
C ARG A 15 12.42 -23.53 -39.85
N LEU A 16 13.15 -24.46 -39.23
CA LEU A 16 12.78 -25.05 -37.95
C LEU A 16 13.24 -24.22 -36.75
N ILE A 17 14.29 -23.39 -36.91
CA ILE A 17 14.79 -22.50 -35.84
C ILE A 17 13.69 -21.58 -35.26
N PRO A 18 12.86 -20.90 -36.07
CA PRO A 18 11.78 -20.07 -35.54
C PRO A 18 10.73 -20.88 -34.77
N ILE A 19 10.44 -22.09 -35.22
CA ILE A 19 9.45 -22.98 -34.59
C ILE A 19 9.99 -23.51 -33.25
N LEU A 20 11.28 -23.88 -33.22
CA LEU A 20 11.95 -24.32 -32.00
C LEU A 20 12.04 -23.18 -30.97
N PHE A 21 12.33 -21.96 -31.44
CA PHE A 21 12.34 -20.77 -30.59
C PHE A 21 10.95 -20.49 -30.00
N LEU A 22 9.90 -20.59 -30.84
CA LEU A 22 8.51 -20.44 -30.39
C LEU A 22 8.14 -21.51 -29.36
N LEU A 23 8.55 -22.76 -29.58
CA LEU A 23 8.32 -23.88 -28.67
C LEU A 23 8.97 -23.63 -27.30
N VAL A 24 10.24 -23.20 -27.28
CA VAL A 24 10.94 -22.86 -26.04
C VAL A 24 10.24 -21.72 -25.33
N LEU A 25 9.78 -20.69 -26.05
CA LEU A 25 9.08 -19.55 -25.47
C LEU A 25 7.73 -19.97 -24.85
N LEU A 26 6.99 -20.85 -25.52
CA LEU A 26 5.75 -21.44 -24.99
C LEU A 26 5.98 -22.29 -23.74
N ILE A 27 7.03 -23.12 -23.72
CA ILE A 27 7.38 -23.93 -22.55
C ILE A 27 7.79 -23.03 -21.38
N SER A 28 8.61 -22.00 -21.62
CA SER A 28 8.99 -21.04 -20.60
C SER A 28 7.78 -20.27 -20.04
N LEU A 29 6.84 -19.85 -20.89
CA LEU A 29 5.61 -19.19 -20.47
C LEU A 29 4.72 -20.13 -19.65
N SER A 30 4.58 -21.38 -20.07
CA SER A 30 3.79 -22.38 -19.34
C SER A 30 4.38 -22.71 -17.97
N ILE A 31 5.71 -22.77 -17.85
CA ILE A 31 6.38 -22.94 -16.55
C ILE A 31 6.17 -21.68 -15.70
N TYR A 32 6.32 -20.49 -16.28
CA TYR A 32 6.09 -19.22 -15.59
C TYR A 32 4.67 -19.12 -15.03
N ASP A 33 3.66 -19.46 -15.83
CA ASP A 33 2.25 -19.45 -15.41
C ASP A 33 2.00 -20.47 -14.28
N ASN A 34 2.60 -21.65 -14.35
CA ASN A 34 2.42 -22.69 -13.33
C ASN A 34 3.13 -22.38 -12.01
N PHE A 35 4.24 -21.63 -12.03
CA PHE A 35 4.90 -21.16 -10.81
C PHE A 35 4.20 -19.95 -10.17
N MET A 36 3.37 -19.22 -10.92
CA MET A 36 2.59 -18.07 -10.43
C MET A 36 1.16 -18.43 -10.01
N MET A 37 0.70 -19.64 -10.30
CA MET A 37 -0.50 -20.19 -9.68
C MET A 37 -0.17 -20.55 -8.24
N GLU A 38 -0.52 -19.66 -7.31
CA GLU A 38 -0.61 -20.02 -5.90
C GLU A 38 -1.42 -21.32 -5.78
N PRO A 39 -0.93 -22.34 -5.04
CA PRO A 39 -1.69 -23.56 -4.86
C PRO A 39 -3.03 -23.16 -4.22
N ALA A 40 -4.13 -23.43 -4.92
CA ALA A 40 -5.44 -23.30 -4.33
C ALA A 40 -5.43 -24.20 -3.08
N GLU A 41 -5.47 -23.57 -1.91
CA GLU A 41 -5.61 -24.29 -0.65
C GLU A 41 -6.86 -25.16 -0.79
N VAL A 42 -6.63 -26.47 -0.83
CA VAL A 42 -7.71 -27.45 -0.84
C VAL A 42 -8.31 -27.37 0.55
N MET A 43 -9.33 -26.53 0.71
CA MET A 43 -10.12 -26.48 1.94
C MET A 43 -10.69 -27.89 2.17
N GLU A 44 -10.31 -28.52 3.28
CA GLU A 44 -10.94 -29.75 3.73
C GLU A 44 -12.45 -29.55 3.80
N GLU A 45 -13.24 -30.55 3.38
CA GLU A 45 -14.69 -30.53 3.51
C GLU A 45 -15.07 -30.44 5.00
N VAL A 46 -15.30 -29.22 5.49
CA VAL A 46 -15.77 -28.97 6.85
C VAL A 46 -17.16 -29.60 6.98
N ARG A 47 -17.26 -30.69 7.75
CA ARG A 47 -18.55 -31.24 8.17
C ARG A 47 -19.23 -30.22 9.06
N ILE A 48 -20.26 -29.55 8.54
CA ILE A 48 -21.08 -28.61 9.30
C ILE A 48 -22.06 -29.44 10.16
N GLU A 49 -21.72 -29.63 11.44
CA GLU A 49 -22.53 -30.42 12.39
C GLU A 49 -23.78 -29.68 12.88
N SER A 50 -23.80 -28.35 12.78
CA SER A 50 -24.93 -27.50 13.16
C SER A 50 -25.05 -26.32 12.20
N GLN A 51 -26.15 -26.29 11.44
CA GLN A 51 -26.47 -25.19 10.54
C GLN A 51 -27.41 -24.21 11.26
N VAL A 52 -27.05 -22.94 11.26
CA VAL A 52 -27.87 -21.86 11.80
C VAL A 52 -28.54 -21.13 10.65
N ASP A 53 -29.86 -21.04 10.68
CA ASP A 53 -30.63 -20.26 9.71
C ASP A 53 -30.44 -18.77 9.99
N PHE A 54 -30.07 -18.01 8.96
CA PHE A 54 -29.97 -16.56 9.02
C PHE A 54 -30.77 -15.93 7.87
N SER A 55 -31.34 -14.75 8.12
CA SER A 55 -31.92 -13.91 7.10
C SER A 55 -31.07 -12.66 6.91
N THR A 56 -30.75 -12.36 5.65
CA THR A 56 -30.03 -11.12 5.31
C THR A 56 -31.06 -10.01 5.13
N SER A 57 -31.01 -9.00 5.98
CA SER A 57 -31.91 -7.83 5.89
C SER A 57 -31.51 -6.86 4.78
N ASP A 58 -30.21 -6.74 4.52
CA ASP A 58 -29.63 -5.86 3.50
C ASP A 58 -28.21 -6.33 3.15
N GLN A 59 -27.76 -6.04 1.93
CA GLN A 59 -26.39 -6.31 1.48
C GLN A 59 -25.95 -5.23 0.50
N GLY A 60 -24.75 -4.68 0.72
CA GLY A 60 -24.16 -3.67 -0.15
C GLY A 60 -22.65 -3.57 0.03
N ARG A 61 -22.02 -2.68 -0.74
CA ARG A 61 -20.62 -2.30 -0.55
C ARG A 61 -20.58 -0.99 0.23
N LYS A 62 -19.85 -0.98 1.35
CA LYS A 62 -19.56 0.27 2.06
C LYS A 62 -18.47 1.00 1.30
N GLU A 63 -18.66 2.29 1.04
CA GLU A 63 -17.57 3.11 0.51
C GLU A 63 -16.46 3.20 1.56
N VAL A 64 -15.24 2.91 1.13
CA VAL A 64 -14.06 2.92 1.99
C VAL A 64 -13.30 4.21 1.74
N ILE A 65 -13.29 5.08 2.75
CA ILE A 65 -12.65 6.40 2.67
C ILE A 65 -11.22 6.27 3.21
N PRO A 66 -10.19 6.75 2.46
CA PRO A 66 -8.83 6.79 2.96
C PRO A 66 -8.74 7.63 4.24
N THR A 67 -7.93 7.18 5.20
CA THR A 67 -7.72 7.89 6.46
C THR A 67 -6.24 8.07 6.72
N LEU A 68 -5.84 9.27 7.12
CA LEU A 68 -4.48 9.62 7.52
C LEU A 68 -4.39 9.67 9.05
N LYS A 69 -3.39 9.00 9.59
CA LYS A 69 -2.98 9.07 10.99
C LYS A 69 -1.52 9.50 11.06
N LEU A 70 -1.19 10.31 12.05
CA LEU A 70 0.13 10.89 12.24
C LEU A 70 0.73 10.38 13.54
N ALA A 71 2.00 9.98 13.50
CA ALA A 71 2.80 9.68 14.66
C ALA A 71 3.84 10.77 14.86
N LEU A 72 3.67 11.56 15.92
CA LEU A 72 4.61 12.62 16.28
C LEU A 72 5.63 12.15 17.30
N GLU A 73 5.21 11.19 18.15
CA GLU A 73 6.01 10.57 19.21
C GLU A 73 6.19 9.07 18.97
N GLN A 74 7.13 8.45 19.68
CA GLN A 74 7.39 7.01 19.59
C GLN A 74 6.18 6.18 20.04
N GLU A 75 5.46 6.66 21.05
CA GLU A 75 4.25 6.02 21.57
C GLU A 75 3.14 6.02 20.52
N ASP A 76 2.96 7.13 19.79
CA ASP A 76 1.95 7.24 18.73
C ASP A 76 2.22 6.22 17.61
N TRP A 77 3.49 6.06 17.24
CA TRP A 77 3.92 5.11 16.21
C TRP A 77 3.53 3.67 16.56
N ALA A 78 3.76 3.25 17.80
CA ALA A 78 3.38 1.93 18.28
C ALA A 78 1.87 1.78 18.52
N GLU A 79 1.22 2.84 19.01
CA GLU A 79 -0.21 2.83 19.31
C GLU A 79 -1.06 2.71 18.04
N ILE A 80 -0.77 3.52 17.01
CA ILE A 80 -1.49 3.48 15.73
C ILE A 80 -1.34 2.11 15.07
N ALA A 81 -0.14 1.54 15.08
CA ALA A 81 0.09 0.22 14.51
C ALA A 81 -0.72 -0.86 15.25
N ARG A 82 -0.72 -0.82 16.60
CA ARG A 82 -1.50 -1.76 17.41
C ARG A 82 -3.02 -1.58 17.24
N GLU A 83 -3.52 -0.35 17.18
CA GLU A 83 -4.95 -0.04 16.98
C GLU A 83 -5.48 -0.66 15.67
N HIS A 84 -4.62 -0.71 14.65
CA HIS A 84 -4.97 -1.19 13.32
C HIS A 84 -4.35 -2.56 12.97
N GLU A 85 -3.84 -3.29 13.97
CA GLU A 85 -3.26 -4.63 13.82
C GLU A 85 -2.16 -4.69 12.74
N LEU A 86 -1.37 -3.63 12.62
CA LEU A 86 -0.29 -3.50 11.64
C LEU A 86 1.03 -4.01 12.22
N GLU A 87 1.78 -4.75 11.41
CA GLU A 87 3.16 -5.10 11.71
C GLU A 87 4.08 -3.92 11.39
N LEU A 88 4.82 -3.45 12.40
CA LEU A 88 5.82 -2.42 12.21
C LEU A 88 7.09 -3.02 11.59
N PRO A 89 7.72 -2.36 10.60
CA PRO A 89 9.01 -2.77 10.08
C PRO A 89 10.07 -2.66 11.17
N GLU A 90 11.17 -3.38 11.01
CA GLU A 90 12.40 -3.18 11.78
C GLU A 90 13.07 -1.85 11.37
N TYR A 91 12.40 -0.73 11.67
CA TYR A 91 12.84 0.62 11.40
C TYR A 91 12.92 1.43 12.69
N PRO A 92 14.08 2.06 13.00
CA PRO A 92 14.23 2.88 14.20
C PRO A 92 13.64 4.27 13.97
N PHE A 93 12.31 4.38 14.06
CA PHE A 93 11.61 5.67 13.95
C PHE A 93 12.19 6.71 14.90
N ASN A 94 12.49 7.91 14.39
CA ASN A 94 13.06 9.00 15.18
C ASN A 94 12.08 10.18 15.30
N PRO A 95 11.30 10.27 16.39
CA PRO A 95 10.32 11.34 16.57
C PRO A 95 10.94 12.75 16.65
N HIS A 96 12.24 12.89 16.91
CA HIS A 96 12.87 14.22 16.92
C HIS A 96 13.11 14.78 15.50
N GLY A 97 13.35 13.92 14.52
CA GLY A 97 13.67 14.31 13.15
C GLY A 97 12.57 14.02 12.14
N GLU A 98 11.65 13.12 12.48
CA GLU A 98 10.68 12.56 11.55
C GLU A 98 9.26 12.68 12.07
N VAL A 99 8.30 12.70 11.13
CA VAL A 99 6.88 12.46 11.40
C VAL A 99 6.51 11.15 10.72
N GLY A 100 5.93 10.22 11.47
CA GLY A 100 5.37 9.00 10.92
C GLY A 100 4.00 9.27 10.31
N ILE A 101 3.75 8.74 9.12
CA ILE A 101 2.45 8.79 8.46
C ILE A 101 1.92 7.37 8.24
N PHE A 102 0.66 7.17 8.58
CA PHE A 102 -0.09 5.95 8.29
C PHE A 102 -1.31 6.33 7.47
N VAL A 103 -1.39 5.83 6.25
CA VAL A 103 -2.56 5.95 5.39
C VAL A 103 -3.26 4.61 5.35
N LEU A 104 -4.50 4.58 5.83
CA LEU A 104 -5.39 3.44 5.74
C LEU A 104 -6.30 3.59 4.52
N ASN A 105 -6.64 2.46 3.91
CA ASN A 105 -7.45 2.35 2.70
C ASN A 105 -6.95 3.19 1.52
N GLY A 106 -5.64 3.42 1.46
CA GLY A 106 -5.05 4.26 0.43
C GLY A 106 -3.56 4.05 0.28
N LYS A 107 -3.07 4.24 -0.94
CA LYS A 107 -1.64 4.24 -1.26
C LYS A 107 -1.18 5.67 -1.50
N VAL A 108 -0.23 6.14 -0.68
CA VAL A 108 0.46 7.42 -0.89
C VAL A 108 1.15 7.45 -2.25
N LYS A 109 0.89 8.51 -3.02
CA LYS A 109 1.56 8.81 -4.29
C LYS A 109 2.68 9.81 -4.12
N TYR A 110 2.36 10.90 -3.43
CA TYR A 110 3.30 11.95 -3.13
C TYR A 110 2.82 12.72 -1.90
N VAL A 111 3.78 13.39 -1.27
CA VAL A 111 3.54 14.36 -0.21
C VAL A 111 4.15 15.67 -0.66
N GLN A 112 3.44 16.77 -0.45
CA GLN A 112 3.91 18.10 -0.79
C GLN A 112 3.64 19.07 0.35
N SER A 113 4.64 19.85 0.75
CA SER A 113 4.46 21.01 1.61
C SER A 113 4.25 22.27 0.77
N LEU A 114 3.29 23.09 1.16
CA LEU A 114 2.99 24.38 0.54
C LEU A 114 2.85 25.44 1.63
N PRO A 115 3.32 26.68 1.39
CA PRO A 115 3.09 27.77 2.32
C PRO A 115 1.58 28.07 2.41
N GLY A 116 1.06 28.10 3.63
CA GLY A 116 -0.32 28.47 3.94
C GLY A 116 -0.45 29.95 4.37
N PRO A 117 -1.69 30.46 4.50
CA PRO A 117 -1.96 31.76 5.10
C PRO A 117 -1.48 31.86 6.55
N GLU A 118 -1.07 33.07 6.97
CA GLU A 118 -0.83 33.44 8.37
C GLU A 118 0.07 32.48 9.17
N ASN A 119 1.32 32.29 8.75
CA ASN A 119 2.30 31.43 9.46
C ASN A 119 1.81 29.98 9.61
N SER A 120 1.21 29.42 8.55
CA SER A 120 0.87 28.00 8.45
C SER A 120 1.58 27.32 7.27
N VAL A 121 1.77 26.00 7.35
CA VAL A 121 2.16 25.14 6.22
C VAL A 121 1.04 24.16 5.96
N GLU A 122 0.68 24.00 4.69
CA GLU A 122 -0.20 22.93 4.24
C GLU A 122 0.64 21.74 3.79
N VAL A 123 0.49 20.61 4.47
CA VAL A 123 1.10 19.33 4.07
C VAL A 123 0.03 18.48 3.39
N ARG A 124 0.12 18.37 2.07
CA ARG A 124 -0.83 17.63 1.24
C ARG A 124 -0.33 16.22 0.99
N VAL A 125 -1.14 15.23 1.35
CA VAL A 125 -0.89 13.80 1.16
C VAL A 125 -1.84 13.32 0.07
N ALA A 126 -1.31 13.04 -1.12
CA ALA A 126 -2.11 12.56 -2.24
C ALA A 126 -2.13 11.02 -2.26
N VAL A 127 -3.31 10.43 -2.38
CA VAL A 127 -3.52 8.97 -2.29
C VAL A 127 -4.36 8.40 -3.42
N ASP A 128 -4.05 7.16 -3.80
CA ASP A 128 -4.97 6.30 -4.55
C ASP A 128 -5.80 5.48 -3.55
N VAL A 129 -7.12 5.52 -3.66
CA VAL A 129 -8.02 4.70 -2.84
C VAL A 129 -7.76 3.21 -3.11
N LYS A 130 -7.53 2.45 -2.04
CA LYS A 130 -7.28 1.00 -2.09
C LYS A 130 -7.99 0.35 -0.92
N ASP A 131 -8.97 -0.51 -1.22
CA ASP A 131 -9.69 -1.24 -0.18
C ASP A 131 -8.76 -2.20 0.57
N ASN A 132 -8.95 -2.29 1.89
CA ASN A 132 -8.18 -3.10 2.82
C ASN A 132 -6.65 -3.01 2.61
N TYR A 133 -6.14 -1.78 2.50
CA TYR A 133 -4.73 -1.50 2.25
C TYR A 133 -4.19 -0.49 3.25
N TYR A 134 -2.91 -0.60 3.62
CA TYR A 134 -2.23 0.43 4.40
C TYR A 134 -0.92 0.83 3.72
N HIS A 135 -0.54 2.09 3.90
CA HIS A 135 0.76 2.63 3.49
C HIS A 135 1.35 3.38 4.68
N MET A 136 2.50 2.94 5.14
CA MET A 136 3.27 3.57 6.20
C MET A 136 4.53 4.21 5.63
N GLY A 137 4.86 5.41 6.11
CA GLY A 137 6.07 6.12 5.71
C GLY A 137 6.52 7.12 6.77
N THR A 138 7.68 7.72 6.56
CA THR A 138 8.21 8.80 7.40
C THR A 138 8.50 10.03 6.55
N LEU A 139 8.33 11.20 7.15
CA LEU A 139 8.63 12.49 6.53
C LEU A 139 9.64 13.24 7.39
N GLU A 140 10.66 13.83 6.78
CA GLU A 140 11.66 14.60 7.52
C GLU A 140 11.11 15.97 7.92
N LYS A 141 11.13 16.27 9.23
CA LYS A 141 10.61 17.53 9.78
C LYS A 141 11.28 18.77 9.17
N LYS A 142 12.55 18.67 8.76
CA LYS A 142 13.31 19.80 8.19
C LYS A 142 12.66 20.41 6.93
N ASP A 143 11.80 19.65 6.23
CA ASP A 143 11.22 20.08 4.95
C ASP A 143 9.94 20.92 5.13
N PHE A 144 9.34 20.94 6.34
CA PHE A 144 8.05 21.61 6.56
C PHE A 144 7.77 22.04 8.01
N TRP A 145 8.61 21.69 8.99
CA TRP A 145 8.35 21.89 10.42
C TRP A 145 9.18 23.05 11.00
N GLU A 146 8.63 24.26 11.00
CA GLU A 146 9.22 25.42 11.69
C GLU A 146 8.52 25.66 13.03
N LYS A 147 9.26 25.95 14.09
CA LYS A 147 8.72 26.05 15.46
C LYS A 147 7.68 27.17 15.60
N GLY A 148 6.49 26.85 16.14
CA GLY A 148 5.41 27.82 16.38
C GLY A 148 4.56 28.12 15.14
N GLN A 149 4.73 27.34 14.07
CA GLN A 149 3.93 27.35 12.87
C GLN A 149 2.75 26.37 12.97
N GLU A 150 1.61 26.72 12.40
CA GLU A 150 0.48 25.79 12.30
C GLU A 150 0.69 24.86 11.08
N LEU A 151 0.52 23.55 11.27
CA LEU A 151 0.60 22.55 10.21
C LEU A 151 -0.80 22.03 9.90
N ARG A 152 -1.27 22.26 8.67
CA ARG A 152 -2.53 21.73 8.17
C ARG A 152 -2.26 20.55 7.24
N TRP A 153 -2.66 19.37 7.67
CA TRP A 153 -2.54 18.13 6.93
C TRP A 153 -3.80 17.91 6.11
N ILE A 154 -3.65 17.72 4.80
CA ILE A 154 -4.75 17.54 3.88
C ILE A 154 -4.55 16.22 3.15
N LEU A 155 -5.46 15.26 3.36
CA LEU A 155 -5.51 14.01 2.62
C LEU A 155 -6.43 14.19 1.40
N MET A 156 -5.93 13.91 0.20
CA MET A 156 -6.68 14.13 -1.03
C MET A 156 -6.42 13.06 -2.10
N ASP A 157 -7.32 12.94 -3.07
CA ASP A 157 -7.09 12.11 -4.25
C ASP A 157 -6.31 12.83 -5.37
N HIS A 158 -6.07 12.13 -6.48
CA HIS A 158 -5.42 12.67 -7.67
C HIS A 158 -6.23 13.75 -8.41
N ARG A 159 -7.53 13.91 -8.10
CA ARG A 159 -8.42 14.95 -8.65
C ARG A 159 -8.48 16.17 -7.73
N GLY A 160 -7.86 16.11 -6.55
CA GLY A 160 -7.88 17.16 -5.55
C GLY A 160 -9.11 17.11 -4.64
N GLU A 161 -9.88 16.01 -4.65
CA GLU A 161 -10.97 15.79 -3.70
C GLU A 161 -10.38 15.52 -2.30
N VAL A 162 -10.80 16.32 -1.32
CA VAL A 162 -10.28 16.23 0.06
C VAL A 162 -11.08 15.19 0.83
N PHE A 163 -10.39 14.21 1.40
CA PHE A 163 -10.96 13.19 2.27
C PHE A 163 -10.90 13.58 3.75
N GLN A 164 -9.82 14.24 4.16
CA GLN A 164 -9.57 14.57 5.56
C GLN A 164 -8.69 15.81 5.67
N GLU A 165 -8.98 16.66 6.65
CA GLU A 165 -8.15 17.81 7.05
C GLU A 165 -7.88 17.75 8.55
N MET A 166 -6.63 17.99 8.96
CA MET A 166 -6.22 18.00 10.37
C MET A 166 -5.26 19.15 10.62
N ALA A 167 -5.47 19.90 11.70
CA ALA A 167 -4.52 20.91 12.16
C ALA A 167 -3.65 20.36 13.29
N THR A 168 -2.38 20.71 13.30
CA THR A 168 -1.42 20.37 14.35
C THR A 168 -0.47 21.54 14.56
N GLU A 169 -0.13 21.85 15.81
CA GLU A 169 0.85 22.89 16.10
C GLU A 169 2.27 22.30 16.14
N SER A 170 3.20 22.93 15.44
CA SER A 170 4.61 22.57 15.48
C SER A 170 5.21 22.89 16.86
N GLY A 171 5.37 21.86 17.68
CA GLY A 171 5.97 21.98 19.02
C GLY A 171 5.00 21.81 20.19
N GLN A 172 3.79 21.29 19.97
CA GLN A 172 3.02 20.73 21.07
C GLN A 172 3.45 19.27 21.31
N GLU A 173 4.26 19.06 22.36
CA GLU A 173 4.11 17.85 23.18
C GLU A 173 2.62 17.73 23.52
N LYS A 174 2.00 16.59 23.25
CA LYS A 174 0.61 16.33 23.65
C LYS A 174 0.48 16.65 25.15
N LYS A 175 -0.17 17.77 25.49
CA LYS A 175 -0.76 17.91 26.83
C LYS A 175 -1.76 16.76 26.95
N LYS A 176 -1.39 15.74 27.73
CA LYS A 176 -2.31 14.71 28.23
C LYS A 176 -3.56 15.41 28.72
N LYS A 177 -4.66 15.22 28.01
CA LYS A 177 -5.98 15.68 28.42
C LYS A 177 -6.70 14.49 29.05
N GLY A 178 -7.09 14.68 30.32
CA GLY A 178 -7.71 13.72 31.25
C GLY A 178 -6.88 13.68 32.54
N GLU A 179 -7.02 14.59 33.52
CA GLU A 179 -8.22 14.98 34.30
C GLU A 179 -8.95 13.72 34.79
N GLU A 180 -8.62 13.24 36.01
CA GLU A 180 -9.39 13.54 37.25
C GLU A 180 -10.90 13.39 37.04
N ILE A 181 -11.45 12.25 37.47
CA ILE A 181 -12.35 12.08 38.64
C ILE A 181 -12.18 10.64 39.14
#